data_AF-A0A3P0PMG2-F1
#
_entry.id   AF-A0A3P0PMG2-F1
#
_cell.length_a   1.000
_cell.length_b   1.000
_cell.length_c   1.000
_cell.angle_alpha   90.00
_cell.angle_beta   90.00
_cell.angle_gamma   90.00
#
_symmetry.space_group_name_H-M   'P 1'
#
loop_
_entity.id
_entity.type
_entity.pdbx_description
1 polymer ?
#
loop_
_entity_poly.entity_id
_entity_poly.type
_entity_poly.pdbx_seq_one_letter_code
_entity_poly.pdbx_strand_id
1 'polypeptide(L)'
;MPDFVAPSESELRELWRTSRDPEVRRLILEIVMLRKSLQKVMDWWKTASDAGSDKGDLGGPFGHFQRLYHMLREELRRAGMM
;
A
#
# COMPACT_ATOMS: atom_id res chain seq x y z
N MET A 1 -4.41 -19.08 11.32
CA MET A 1 -4.84 -17.73 11.75
C MET A 1 -5.78 -17.23 10.68
N PRO A 2 -6.98 -16.71 10.99
CA PRO A 2 -7.88 -16.20 9.96
C PRO A 2 -7.18 -15.08 9.18
N ASP A 3 -7.53 -14.94 7.89
CA ASP A 3 -6.96 -13.88 7.05
C ASP A 3 -7.32 -12.52 7.65
N PHE A 4 -6.29 -11.74 7.98
CA PHE A 4 -6.49 -10.39 8.46
C PHE A 4 -6.91 -9.49 7.30
N VAL A 5 -8.14 -9.02 7.33
CA VAL A 5 -8.66 -8.05 6.35
C VAL A 5 -8.39 -6.65 6.87
N ALA A 6 -7.45 -5.95 6.24
CA ALA A 6 -7.17 -4.56 6.60
C ALA A 6 -8.37 -3.65 6.24
N PRO A 7 -8.74 -2.69 7.11
CA PRO A 7 -9.88 -1.79 6.89
C PRO A 7 -9.62 -0.80 5.74
N SER A 8 -10.58 -0.60 4.86
CA SER A 8 -10.55 0.40 3.78
C SER A 8 -10.42 1.84 4.30
N GLU A 9 -10.08 2.78 3.43
CA GLU A 9 -10.01 4.20 3.78
C GLU A 9 -11.37 4.76 4.26
N SER A 10 -12.47 4.32 3.66
CA SER A 10 -13.82 4.69 4.10
C SER A 10 -14.12 4.19 5.51
N GLU A 11 -13.76 2.94 5.83
CA GLU A 11 -13.95 2.37 7.16
C GLU A 11 -13.08 3.08 8.20
N LEU A 12 -11.84 3.43 7.85
CA LEU A 12 -10.97 4.23 8.73
C LEU A 12 -11.53 5.64 8.97
N ARG A 13 -12.10 6.28 7.96
CA ARG A 13 -12.74 7.61 8.09
C ARG A 13 -13.99 7.54 8.95
N GLU A 14 -14.79 6.48 8.82
CA GLU A 14 -15.94 6.24 9.68
C GLU A 14 -15.49 6.01 11.13
N LEU A 15 -14.51 5.12 11.34
CA LEU A 15 -13.96 4.83 12.65
C LEU A 15 -13.37 6.08 13.32
N TRP A 16 -12.75 6.97 12.55
CA TRP A 16 -12.25 8.25 13.06
C TRP A 16 -13.38 9.16 13.59
N ARG A 17 -14.53 9.18 12.91
CA ARG A 17 -15.69 9.99 13.32
C ARG A 17 -16.36 9.43 14.56
N THR A 18 -16.43 8.11 14.69
CA THR A 18 -17.11 7.43 15.82
C THR A 18 -16.22 7.33 17.05
N SER A 19 -14.90 7.16 16.89
CA SER A 19 -13.96 6.94 17.99
C SER A 19 -13.31 8.24 18.47
N ARG A 20 -13.41 8.49 19.78
CA ARG A 20 -12.72 9.60 20.47
C ARG A 20 -11.44 9.17 21.20
N ASP A 21 -11.18 7.87 21.25
CA ASP A 21 -9.97 7.32 21.86
C ASP A 21 -8.71 7.81 21.12
N PRO A 22 -7.77 8.48 21.82
CA PRO A 22 -6.51 8.92 21.24
C PRO A 22 -5.65 7.80 20.62
N GLU A 23 -5.64 6.61 21.22
CA GLU A 23 -4.83 5.49 20.74
C GLU A 23 -5.39 4.92 19.43
N VAL A 24 -6.72 4.79 19.34
CA VAL A 24 -7.40 4.39 18.10
C VAL A 24 -7.12 5.40 16.99
N ARG A 25 -7.17 6.70 17.31
CA ARG A 25 -6.86 7.76 16.34
C ARG A 25 -5.41 7.72 15.86
N ARG A 26 -4.47 7.52 16.77
CA ARG A 26 -3.05 7.35 16.44
C ARG A 26 -2.87 6.16 15.49
N LEU A 27 -3.46 5.02 15.81
CA LEU A 27 -3.37 3.82 14.98
C LEU A 27 -3.94 4.05 13.57
N ILE A 28 -5.09 4.73 13.46
CA ILE A 28 -5.66 5.11 12.16
C ILE A 28 -4.66 5.94 11.35
N LEU A 29 -4.01 6.94 11.97
CA LEU A 29 -3.01 7.76 11.30
C LEU A 29 -1.78 6.96 10.89
N GLU A 30 -1.30 6.05 11.75
CA GLU A 30 -0.17 5.16 11.44
C GLU A 30 -0.48 4.27 10.23
N ILE A 31 -1.69 3.70 10.15
CA ILE A 31 -2.15 2.92 9.00
C ILE A 31 -2.13 3.80 7.73
N VAL A 32 -2.69 5.01 7.80
CA VAL A 32 -2.73 5.93 6.64
C VAL A 32 -1.32 6.35 6.22
N MET A 33 -0.42 6.62 7.16
CA MET A 33 0.98 6.94 6.87
C MET A 33 1.70 5.78 6.20
N LEU A 34 1.54 4.55 6.71
CA LEU A 34 2.16 3.37 6.13
C LEU A 34 1.71 3.17 4.69
N ARG A 35 0.41 3.30 4.40
CA ARG A 35 -0.10 3.18 3.03
C ARG A 35 0.47 4.23 2.09
N LYS A 36 0.62 5.49 2.55
CA LYS A 36 1.28 6.54 1.75
C LYS A 36 2.75 6.22 1.49
N SER A 37 3.46 5.63 2.44
CA SER A 37 4.83 5.18 2.24
C SER A 37 4.91 4.05 1.20
N LEU A 38 4.00 3.09 1.24
CA LEU A 38 3.90 2.02 0.23
C LEU A 38 3.63 2.59 -1.17
N GLN A 39 2.71 3.56 -1.29
CA GLN A 39 2.45 4.24 -2.55
C GLN A 39 3.71 4.93 -3.10
N LYS A 40 4.49 5.63 -2.26
CA LYS A 40 5.75 6.25 -2.70
C LYS A 40 6.76 5.23 -3.22
N VAL A 41 6.90 4.09 -2.55
CA VAL A 41 7.78 3.01 -3.01
C VAL A 41 7.32 2.48 -4.38
N MET A 42 6.01 2.34 -4.58
CA MET A 42 5.45 1.93 -5.88
C MET A 42 5.70 2.98 -6.97
N ASP A 43 5.58 4.27 -6.65
CA ASP A 43 5.82 5.36 -7.61
C ASP A 43 7.30 5.41 -8.02
N TRP A 44 8.22 5.22 -7.08
CA TRP A 44 9.66 5.11 -7.36
C TRP A 44 9.97 3.90 -8.23
N TRP A 45 9.36 2.75 -7.94
CA TRP A 45 9.52 1.57 -8.76
C TRP A 45 9.05 1.82 -10.20
N LYS A 46 7.87 2.42 -10.37
CA LYS A 46 7.33 2.72 -11.69
C LYS A 46 8.28 3.65 -12.46
N THR A 47 8.76 4.70 -11.80
CA THR A 47 9.72 5.66 -12.38
C THR A 47 11.02 4.97 -12.80
N ALA A 48 11.59 4.10 -11.95
CA ALA A 48 12.81 3.36 -12.27
C ALA A 48 12.60 2.33 -13.41
N SER A 49 11.47 1.63 -13.40
CA SER A 49 11.08 0.69 -14.47
C SER A 49 10.89 1.39 -15.83
N ASP A 50 10.36 2.61 -15.82
CA ASP A 50 10.13 3.40 -17.04
C ASP A 50 11.45 3.99 -17.59
N ALA A 51 12.44 4.22 -16.73
CA ALA A 51 13.74 4.79 -17.10
C ALA A 51 14.78 3.74 -17.56
N GLY A 52 14.65 2.47 -17.15
CA GLY A 52 15.61 1.41 -17.47
C GLY A 52 15.26 0.61 -18.74
N SER A 53 16.21 0.48 -19.67
CA SER A 53 16.08 -0.41 -20.84
C SER A 53 16.43 -1.87 -20.53
N ASP A 54 17.29 -2.10 -19.54
CA ASP A 54 17.70 -3.41 -19.06
C ASP A 54 17.03 -3.71 -17.71
N LYS A 55 16.09 -4.65 -17.71
CA LYS A 55 15.30 -4.96 -16.53
C LYS A 55 15.87 -6.10 -15.69
N GLY A 56 16.90 -6.81 -16.17
CA GLY A 56 17.55 -7.93 -15.48
C GLY A 56 16.59 -8.97 -14.87
N ASP A 57 17.10 -9.82 -13.97
CA ASP A 57 16.30 -10.83 -13.26
C ASP A 57 15.32 -10.23 -12.23
N LEU A 58 15.48 -8.94 -11.90
CA LEU A 58 14.74 -8.27 -10.84
C LEU A 58 13.54 -7.46 -11.34
N GLY A 59 13.56 -7.00 -12.60
CA GLY A 59 12.52 -6.18 -13.24
C GLY A 59 11.91 -6.78 -14.50
N GLY A 60 12.35 -7.97 -14.94
CA GLY A 60 11.66 -8.73 -15.99
C GLY A 60 10.24 -9.17 -15.55
N PRO A 61 9.39 -9.68 -16.46
CA PRO A 61 8.00 -10.07 -16.19
C PRO A 61 7.79 -11.05 -15.02
N PHE A 62 8.85 -11.71 -14.55
CA PHE A 62 8.84 -12.63 -13.40
C PHE A 62 9.74 -12.18 -12.24
N GLY A 63 10.31 -10.97 -12.29
CA GLY A 63 11.21 -10.45 -11.28
C GLY A 63 10.52 -10.26 -9.93
N HIS A 64 11.26 -10.55 -8.85
CA HIS A 64 10.73 -10.48 -7.48
C HIS A 64 10.15 -9.10 -7.13
N PHE A 65 10.70 -8.01 -7.69
CA PHE A 65 10.17 -6.66 -7.46
C PHE A 65 8.89 -6.37 -8.23
N GLN A 66 8.72 -6.91 -9.44
CA GLN A 66 7.47 -6.76 -10.18
C GLN A 66 6.34 -7.52 -9.47
N ARG A 67 6.63 -8.71 -8.91
CA ARG A 67 5.67 -9.43 -8.08
C ARG A 67 5.30 -8.64 -6.81
N LEU A 68 6.28 -8.06 -6.13
CA LEU A 68 6.04 -7.18 -4.97
C LEU A 68 5.17 -5.98 -5.34
N TYR A 69 5.45 -5.32 -6.47
CA TYR A 69 4.65 -4.21 -6.97
C TYR A 69 3.18 -4.60 -7.19
N HIS A 70 2.91 -5.75 -7.80
CA HIS A 70 1.55 -6.22 -8.01
C HIS A 70 0.82 -6.53 -6.69
N MET A 71 1.49 -7.18 -5.73
CA MET A 71 0.91 -7.44 -4.41
C MET A 71 0.59 -6.14 -3.67
N LEU A 72 1.51 -5.16 -3.68
CA LEU A 72 1.28 -3.85 -3.07
C LEU A 72 0.13 -3.09 -3.76
N ARG A 73 0.04 -3.16 -5.08
CA ARG A 73 -1.04 -2.54 -5.85
C ARG A 73 -2.40 -3.11 -5.47
N GLU A 74 -2.50 -4.42 -5.34
CA GLU A 74 -3.74 -5.10 -4.94
C GLU A 74 -4.16 -4.69 -3.53
N GLU A 75 -3.21 -4.62 -2.59
CA GLU A 75 -3.48 -4.16 -1.22
C GLU A 75 -3.94 -2.71 -1.16
N LEU A 76 -3.31 -1.80 -1.93
CA LEU A 76 -3.75 -0.40 -2.01
C LEU A 76 -5.11 -0.24 -2.67
N ARG A 77 -5.40 -1.04 -3.72
CA ARG A 77 -6.73 -1.07 -4.35
C ARG A 77 -7.80 -1.56 -3.37
N ARG A 78 -7.50 -2.64 -2.63
CA ARG A 78 -8.38 -3.17 -1.59
C ARG A 78 -8.64 -2.14 -0.48
N ALA A 79 -7.61 -1.37 -0.13
CA ALA A 79 -7.72 -0.28 0.82
C ALA A 79 -8.50 0.94 0.29
N GLY A 80 -8.86 0.98 -1.00
CA GLY A 80 -9.60 2.08 -1.62
C GLY A 80 -8.76 3.32 -1.94
N MET A 81 -7.43 3.18 -2.09
CA MET A 81 -6.50 4.28 -2.29
C MET A 81 -6.06 4.51 -3.75
N MET A 82 -6.49 3.63 -4.67
CA MET A 82 -6.09 3.63 -6.09
C MET A 82 -7.28 3.20 -6.96
#